data_AF-A0A9D1M5D1-F1
#
_entry.id   AF-A0A9D1M5D1-F1
#
_cell.length_a   1.000
_cell.length_b   1.000
_cell.length_c   1.000
_cell.angle_alpha   90.00
_cell.angle_beta   90.00
_cell.angle_gamma   90.00
#
_symmetry.space_group_name_H-M   'P 1'
#
loop_
_entity.id
_entity.type
_entity.pdbx_description
1 polymer ?
#
loop_
_entity_poly.entity_id
_entity_poly.type
_entity_poly.pdbx_seq_one_letter_code
_entity_poly.pdbx_strand_id
1 'polypeptide(L)'
;MKRLSVDEKNICVNLEMDVTGVVEYSSRYYWGTNPRNDRYQVLFQVGGLFFEYSRWGSYSGTGTSLYEISEEAYRKAIVQNEQKVPGGTFDDGKTLYSLVKTAKKHLNETVGYAFCHVKSPSPVKAAMQKALCAEKARIKAENIKIDRANQKYARKCGSLARKLGLAFENVLAIGADEAKLKNFILSLAEARERLKEMDAQSAAEIKHELLSCGRARKKAAIDKLGIYIADADPNRLSFDELFV
;
A
#
# COMPACT_ATOMS: atom_id res chain seq x y z
N MET A 1 -1.29 -5.05 -13.16
CA MET A 1 -0.56 -4.58 -11.96
C MET A 1 -1.15 -3.25 -11.53
N LYS A 2 -1.51 -3.08 -10.25
CA LYS A 2 -2.04 -1.79 -9.77
C LYS A 2 -0.89 -0.79 -9.71
N ARG A 3 -1.02 0.32 -10.43
CA ARG A 3 -0.16 1.50 -10.33
C ARG A 3 -0.28 2.02 -8.89
N LEU A 4 0.83 2.28 -8.22
CA LEU A 4 0.80 2.99 -6.94
C LEU A 4 0.48 4.46 -7.25
N SER A 5 -0.81 4.78 -7.41
CA SER A 5 -1.26 6.16 -7.41
C SER A 5 -1.13 6.67 -5.98
N VAL A 6 -0.20 7.60 -5.77
CA VAL A 6 0.00 8.21 -4.45
C VAL A 6 -1.12 9.19 -4.22
N ASP A 7 -2.07 8.82 -3.36
CA ASP A 7 -2.86 9.83 -2.68
C ASP A 7 -1.93 10.52 -1.68
N GLU A 8 -1.74 11.84 -1.84
CA GLU A 8 -0.90 12.63 -0.92
C GLU A 8 -1.36 12.48 0.54
N LYS A 9 -2.63 12.10 0.74
CA LYS A 9 -3.20 11.82 2.06
C LYS A 9 -2.55 10.64 2.80
N ASN A 10 -1.86 9.75 2.07
CA ASN A 10 -1.25 8.53 2.64
C ASN A 10 0.28 8.60 2.71
N ILE A 11 0.90 9.75 2.42
CA ILE A 11 2.36 9.87 2.51
C ILE A 11 2.75 10.09 3.97
N CYS A 12 3.56 9.20 4.50
CA CYS A 12 4.29 9.42 5.75
C CYS A 12 5.67 9.99 5.45
N VAL A 13 6.08 11.00 6.21
CA VAL A 13 7.42 11.60 6.11
C VAL A 13 8.10 11.55 7.47
N ASN A 14 9.43 11.43 7.47
CA ASN A 14 10.21 11.50 8.69
C ASN A 14 10.65 12.95 8.94
N LEU A 15 10.27 13.48 10.10
CA LEU A 15 10.74 14.76 10.59
C LEU A 15 12.05 14.55 11.35
N GLU A 16 13.16 14.95 10.72
CA GLU A 16 14.51 14.86 11.28
C GLU A 16 15.08 16.27 11.50
N MET A 17 15.22 16.68 12.76
CA MET A 17 15.77 18.00 13.09
C MET A 17 16.13 18.16 14.57
N ASP A 18 17.02 19.11 14.87
CA ASP A 18 17.31 19.51 16.24
C ASP A 18 16.25 20.48 16.76
N VAL A 19 15.79 20.22 17.98
CA VAL A 19 14.76 21.01 18.67
C VAL A 19 15.16 21.32 20.10
N THR A 20 14.42 22.23 20.72
CA THR A 20 14.67 22.69 22.10
C THR A 20 13.41 22.60 22.96
N GLY A 21 13.57 22.65 24.28
CA GLY A 21 12.44 22.67 25.22
C GLY A 21 11.51 21.48 25.02
N VAL A 22 12.07 20.28 25.05
CA VAL A 22 11.34 19.06 24.69
C VAL A 22 10.74 18.43 25.93
N VAL A 23 9.45 18.11 25.85
CA VAL A 23 8.72 17.34 26.86
C VAL A 23 8.08 16.14 26.18
N GLU A 24 8.50 14.96 26.57
CA GLU A 24 8.02 13.69 26.02
C GLU A 24 7.15 12.99 27.05
N TYR A 25 5.87 12.84 26.72
CA TYR A 25 4.95 12.03 27.48
C TYR A 25 4.73 10.70 26.76
N SER A 26 4.77 9.59 27.49
CA SER A 26 4.32 8.30 26.96
C SER A 26 3.46 7.55 27.96
N SER A 27 2.47 6.82 27.46
CA SER A 27 1.71 5.84 28.21
C SER A 27 1.71 4.51 27.44
N ARG A 28 2.33 3.48 28.01
CA ARG A 28 2.48 2.16 27.40
C ARG A 28 1.74 1.12 28.23
N TYR A 29 0.72 0.52 27.64
CA TYR A 29 -0.09 -0.50 28.29
C TYR A 29 0.62 -1.87 28.32
N TYR A 30 0.66 -2.52 29.48
CA TYR A 30 1.45 -3.73 29.72
C TYR A 30 0.68 -5.05 29.48
N TRP A 31 -0.66 -5.11 29.63
CA TRP A 31 -1.39 -6.41 29.70
C TRP A 31 -2.80 -6.44 29.07
N GLY A 32 -2.99 -7.16 27.96
CA GLY A 32 -4.32 -7.48 27.39
C GLY A 32 -4.31 -7.85 25.89
N THR A 33 -5.49 -8.04 25.29
CA THR A 33 -5.70 -8.35 23.85
C THR A 33 -5.37 -7.21 22.89
N ASN A 34 -4.99 -6.03 23.39
CA ASN A 34 -4.63 -4.89 22.57
C ASN A 34 -3.24 -4.32 22.94
N PRO A 35 -2.16 -4.82 22.30
CA PRO A 35 -0.80 -4.30 22.49
C PRO A 35 -0.59 -2.90 21.90
N ARG A 36 -1.63 -2.26 21.35
CA ARG A 36 -1.56 -0.98 20.65
C ARG A 36 -2.22 0.17 21.39
N ASN A 37 -2.64 0.03 22.65
CA ASN A 37 -3.15 1.18 23.41
C ASN A 37 -2.00 2.04 23.95
N ASP A 38 -1.14 2.52 23.05
CA ASP A 38 -0.02 3.39 23.36
C ASP A 38 -0.35 4.84 22.99
N ARG A 39 0.12 5.76 23.83
CA ARG A 39 0.12 7.19 23.51
C ARG A 39 1.52 7.69 23.69
N TYR A 40 1.99 8.45 22.72
CA TYR A 40 3.26 9.14 22.76
C TYR A 40 3.02 10.57 22.28
N GLN A 41 3.46 11.55 23.07
CA GLN A 41 3.31 12.96 22.76
C GLN A 41 4.65 13.64 23.00
N VAL A 42 5.06 14.48 22.05
CA VAL A 42 6.27 15.28 22.14
C VAL A 42 5.88 16.73 21.95
N LEU A 43 6.07 17.52 23.00
CA LEU A 43 5.94 18.97 22.97
C LEU A 43 7.34 19.55 22.80
N PHE A 44 7.54 20.43 21.81
CA PHE A 44 8.87 20.98 21.55
C PHE A 44 8.82 22.41 20.98
N GLN A 45 9.97 23.07 21.00
CA GLN A 45 10.15 24.45 20.56
C GLN A 45 11.21 24.53 19.46
N VAL A 46 10.90 25.30 18.41
CA VAL A 46 11.84 25.59 17.32
C VAL A 46 11.59 27.00 16.79
N GLY A 47 12.65 27.82 16.72
CA GLY A 47 12.56 29.17 16.15
C GLY A 47 11.55 30.09 16.85
N GLY A 48 11.35 29.91 18.17
CA GLY A 48 10.36 30.66 18.95
C GLY A 48 8.91 30.21 18.80
N LEU A 49 8.65 29.13 18.04
CA LEU A 49 7.34 28.52 17.86
C LEU A 49 7.22 27.21 18.64
N PHE A 50 5.97 26.81 18.92
CA PHE A 50 5.63 25.66 19.75
C PHE A 50 4.89 24.59 18.94
N PHE A 51 5.24 23.33 19.18
CA PHE A 51 4.73 22.22 18.41
C PHE A 51 4.32 21.06 19.30
N GLU A 52 3.32 20.32 18.84
CA GLU A 52 2.89 19.05 19.41
C GLU A 52 2.94 17.98 18.32
N TYR A 53 3.82 17.00 18.52
CA TYR A 53 3.74 15.72 17.83
C TYR A 53 2.98 14.73 18.72
N SER A 54 2.04 14.00 18.14
CA SER A 54 1.29 12.95 18.82
C SER A 54 1.27 11.69 17.98
N ARG A 55 1.58 10.56 18.60
CA ARG A 55 1.35 9.21 18.09
C ARG A 55 0.40 8.48 19.02
N TRP A 56 -0.59 7.83 18.44
CA TRP A 56 -1.53 7.03 19.19
C TRP A 56 -1.79 5.70 18.49
N GLY A 57 -2.05 4.68 19.28
CA GLY A 57 -2.63 3.44 18.84
C GLY A 57 -3.92 3.14 19.61
N SER A 58 -4.81 2.42 18.96
CA SER A 58 -5.99 1.83 19.57
C SER A 58 -6.32 0.50 18.87
N TYR A 59 -7.42 -0.13 19.28
CA TYR A 59 -7.94 -1.32 18.61
C TYR A 59 -8.39 -1.02 17.16
N SER A 60 -8.91 0.19 16.93
CA SER A 60 -9.48 0.62 15.65
C SER A 60 -8.46 1.24 14.69
N GLY A 61 -7.23 1.51 15.13
CA GLY A 61 -6.16 1.98 14.26
C GLY A 61 -5.02 2.67 15.00
N THR A 62 -4.01 3.05 14.24
CA THR A 62 -2.87 3.84 14.70
C THR A 62 -2.81 5.14 13.91
N GLY A 63 -2.34 6.22 14.52
CA GLY A 63 -2.20 7.50 13.85
C GLY A 63 -1.07 8.34 14.41
N THR A 64 -0.70 9.34 13.62
CA THR A 64 0.32 10.33 13.94
C THR A 64 -0.21 11.69 13.55
N SER A 65 0.13 12.73 14.30
CA SER A 65 -0.16 14.11 13.94
C SER A 65 0.94 15.04 14.38
N LEU A 66 1.04 16.18 13.70
CA LEU A 66 1.95 17.26 14.05
C LEU A 66 1.19 18.58 13.94
N TYR A 67 1.08 19.30 15.05
CA TYR A 67 0.41 20.59 15.11
C TYR A 67 1.39 21.67 15.55
N GLU A 68 1.31 22.82 14.90
CA GLU A 68 1.76 24.07 15.49
C GLU A 68 0.69 24.53 16.50
N ILE A 69 1.12 24.82 17.72
CA ILE A 69 0.24 25.18 18.84
C ILE A 69 0.65 26.53 19.43
N SER A 70 -0.27 27.16 20.17
CA SER A 70 0.06 28.39 20.90
C SER A 70 0.96 28.07 22.10
N GLU A 71 1.70 29.08 22.57
CA GLU A 71 2.48 28.97 23.80
C GLU A 71 1.61 28.60 25.01
N GLU A 72 0.40 29.16 25.10
CA GLU A 72 -0.55 28.84 26.16
C GLU A 72 -0.95 27.36 26.13
N ALA A 73 -1.29 26.82 24.95
CA ALA A 73 -1.64 25.41 24.78
C ALA A 73 -0.44 24.51 25.12
N TYR A 74 0.77 24.90 24.71
CA TYR A 74 2.01 24.19 25.03
C TYR A 74 2.25 24.12 26.54
N ARG A 75 2.18 25.26 27.25
CA ARG A 75 2.36 25.33 28.70
C ARG A 75 1.29 24.51 29.43
N LYS A 76 0.03 24.61 28.99
CA LYS A 76 -1.09 23.84 29.55
C LYS A 76 -0.89 22.33 29.37
N ALA A 77 -0.44 21.88 28.20
CA ALA A 77 -0.20 20.47 27.94
C ALA A 77 0.94 19.90 28.81
N ILE A 78 2.01 20.67 29.05
CA ILE A 78 3.08 20.28 29.98
C ILE A 78 2.52 20.04 31.38
N VAL A 79 1.79 21.02 31.93
CA VAL A 79 1.20 20.91 33.28
C VAL A 79 0.26 19.70 33.38
N GLN A 80 -0.56 19.47 32.35
CA GLN A 80 -1.46 18.30 32.31
C GLN A 80 -0.68 16.98 32.29
N ASN A 81 0.44 16.91 31.61
CA ASN A 81 1.26 15.69 31.56
C ASN A 81 2.03 15.47 32.87
N GLU A 82 2.49 16.54 33.52
CA GLU A 82 3.11 16.48 34.86
C GLU A 82 2.14 15.97 35.92
N GLN A 83 0.88 16.41 35.87
CA GLN A 83 -0.17 15.93 36.78
C GLN A 83 -0.45 14.43 36.62
N LYS A 84 -0.29 13.89 35.39
CA LYS A 84 -0.48 12.46 35.11
C LYS A 84 0.71 11.60 35.54
N VAL A 85 1.92 12.17 35.60
CA VAL A 85 3.15 11.43 35.89
C VAL A 85 3.93 12.13 37.01
N PRO A 86 3.49 11.97 38.28
CA PRO A 86 4.18 12.56 39.41
C PRO A 86 5.60 11.96 39.52
N GLY A 87 6.64 12.79 39.32
CA GLY A 87 8.03 12.34 39.46
C GLY A 87 8.66 11.67 38.23
N GLY A 88 8.04 11.78 37.04
CA GLY A 88 8.68 11.45 35.76
C GLY A 88 8.51 10.01 35.25
N THR A 89 8.32 9.02 36.12
CA THR A 89 7.85 7.69 35.71
C THR A 89 6.89 7.16 36.76
N PHE A 90 5.77 6.62 36.31
CA PHE A 90 4.71 6.11 37.17
C PHE A 90 4.15 4.84 36.53
N ASP A 91 4.00 3.78 37.32
CA ASP A 91 3.39 2.52 36.88
C ASP A 91 2.18 2.23 37.77
N ASP A 92 0.99 2.12 37.16
CA ASP A 92 -0.27 1.82 37.87
C ASP A 92 -0.56 0.30 37.96
N GLY A 93 0.40 -0.53 37.56
CA GLY A 93 0.28 -1.99 37.47
C GLY A 93 -0.37 -2.47 36.17
N LYS A 94 -0.87 -1.56 35.32
CA LYS A 94 -1.45 -1.84 33.99
C LYS A 94 -0.76 -1.06 32.88
N THR A 95 -0.27 0.14 33.17
CA THR A 95 0.26 1.09 32.21
C THR A 95 1.51 1.76 32.78
N LEU A 96 2.59 1.77 32.01
CA LEU A 96 3.73 2.64 32.26
C LEU A 96 3.46 4.03 31.73
N TYR A 97 3.51 5.01 32.60
CA TYR A 97 3.55 6.41 32.22
C TYR A 97 4.97 6.93 32.39
N SER A 98 5.44 7.69 31.41
CA SER A 98 6.74 8.37 31.47
C SER A 98 6.60 9.82 31.03
N LEU A 99 7.30 10.70 31.73
CA LEU A 99 7.46 12.09 31.35
C LEU A 99 8.94 12.44 31.40
N VAL A 100 9.51 12.76 30.24
CA VAL A 100 10.92 13.13 30.10
C VAL A 100 11.01 14.58 29.64
N LYS A 101 11.86 15.36 30.28
CA LYS A 101 12.16 16.74 29.89
C LYS A 101 13.60 16.81 29.43
N THR A 102 13.83 17.29 28.21
CA THR A 102 15.16 17.47 27.65
C THR A 102 15.30 18.89 27.09
N ALA A 103 16.42 19.54 27.39
CA ALA A 103 16.68 20.91 26.93
C ALA A 103 16.84 20.96 25.41
N LYS A 104 17.49 19.94 24.83
CA LYS A 104 17.72 19.77 23.39
C LYS A 104 17.60 18.29 23.01
N LYS A 105 17.08 18.02 21.82
CA LYS A 105 16.95 16.66 21.27
C LYS A 105 17.05 16.72 19.75
N HIS A 106 17.63 15.68 19.15
CA HIS A 106 17.44 15.40 17.73
C HIS A 106 16.14 14.59 17.56
N LEU A 107 15.11 15.18 16.95
CA LEU A 107 13.87 14.48 16.64
C LEU A 107 14.05 13.61 15.40
N ASN A 108 13.42 12.44 15.43
CA ASN A 108 13.23 11.56 14.29
C ASN A 108 11.85 10.92 14.41
N GLU A 109 10.83 11.63 13.94
CA GLU A 109 9.44 11.21 14.09
C GLU A 109 8.76 11.05 12.75
N THR A 110 8.07 9.92 12.55
CA THR A 110 7.26 9.71 11.34
C THR A 110 5.90 10.39 11.51
N VAL A 111 5.52 11.19 10.52
CA VAL A 111 4.27 11.96 10.47
C VAL A 111 3.55 11.68 9.16
N GLY A 112 2.29 11.25 9.25
CA GLY A 112 1.37 11.27 8.12
C GLY A 112 1.14 12.71 7.66
N TYR A 113 1.53 13.03 6.42
CA TYR A 113 1.53 14.40 5.90
C TYR A 113 0.13 15.04 5.95
N ALA A 114 -0.93 14.26 5.75
CA ALA A 114 -2.32 14.71 5.86
C ALA A 114 -2.70 15.26 7.24
N PHE A 115 -1.98 14.84 8.29
CA PHE A 115 -2.22 15.19 9.68
C PHE A 115 -1.16 16.18 10.22
N CYS A 116 -0.47 16.87 9.31
CA CYS A 116 0.46 17.94 9.61
C CYS A 116 -0.23 19.30 9.43
N HIS A 117 -0.31 20.07 10.51
CA HIS A 117 -0.93 21.39 10.55
C HIS A 117 0.06 22.42 11.08
N VAL A 118 1.05 22.74 10.26
CA VAL A 118 2.04 23.79 10.51
C VAL A 118 1.75 24.98 9.61
N LYS A 119 1.32 26.09 10.22
CA LYS A 119 0.83 27.26 9.49
C LYS A 119 1.96 28.22 9.19
N SER A 120 2.73 28.57 10.22
CA SER A 120 3.78 29.59 10.14
C SER A 120 4.96 29.12 9.32
N PRO A 121 5.64 30.02 8.59
CA PRO A 121 6.98 29.76 8.07
C PRO A 121 7.89 29.41 9.25
N SER A 122 8.33 28.15 9.31
CA SER A 122 9.12 27.64 10.41
C SER A 122 10.14 26.62 9.92
N PRO A 123 11.22 26.37 10.68
CA PRO A 123 12.14 25.28 10.36
C PRO A 123 11.43 23.92 10.28
N VAL A 124 10.37 23.71 11.07
CA VAL A 124 9.54 22.49 11.01
C VAL A 124 8.84 22.38 9.66
N LYS A 125 8.20 23.47 9.19
CA LYS A 125 7.54 23.49 7.87
C LYS A 125 8.52 23.21 6.74
N ALA A 126 9.72 23.80 6.81
CA ALA A 126 10.78 23.58 5.83
C ALA A 126 11.29 22.12 5.84
N ALA A 127 11.50 21.54 7.03
CA ALA A 127 11.90 20.14 7.19
C ALA A 127 10.85 19.18 6.63
N MET A 128 9.57 19.41 6.94
CA MET A 128 8.44 18.63 6.42
C MET A 128 8.34 18.72 4.90
N GLN A 129 8.49 19.91 4.31
CA GLN A 129 8.46 20.07 2.86
C GLN A 129 9.63 19.36 2.19
N LYS A 130 10.84 19.45 2.76
CA LYS A 130 12.03 18.74 2.27
C LYS A 130 11.81 17.22 2.30
N ALA A 131 11.30 16.70 3.42
CA ALA A 131 11.02 15.28 3.58
C ALA A 131 9.92 14.80 2.59
N LEU A 132 8.87 15.60 2.39
CA LEU A 132 7.83 15.31 1.40
C LEU A 132 8.37 15.25 -0.03
N CYS A 133 9.21 16.21 -0.41
CA CYS A 133 9.83 16.22 -1.74
C CYS A 133 10.71 14.98 -1.96
N ALA A 134 11.50 14.59 -0.95
CA ALA A 134 12.33 13.40 -1.01
C ALA A 134 11.48 12.11 -1.16
N GLU A 135 10.40 11.99 -0.38
CA GLU A 135 9.55 10.80 -0.42
C GLU A 135 8.76 10.71 -1.74
N LYS A 136 8.24 11.83 -2.25
CA LYS A 136 7.63 11.89 -3.58
C LYS A 136 8.61 11.48 -4.68
N ALA A 137 9.87 11.91 -4.59
CA ALA A 137 10.91 11.52 -5.54
C ALA A 137 11.23 10.01 -5.46
N ARG A 138 11.30 9.46 -4.24
CA ARG A 138 11.50 8.02 -4.00
C ARG A 138 10.38 7.19 -4.63
N ILE A 139 9.13 7.53 -4.35
CA ILE A 139 7.96 6.83 -4.91
C ILE A 139 7.93 6.94 -6.43
N LYS A 140 8.23 8.12 -6.99
CA LYS A 140 8.34 8.30 -8.45
C LYS A 140 9.40 7.38 -9.06
N ALA A 141 10.58 7.30 -8.44
CA ALA A 141 11.67 6.43 -8.90
C ALA A 141 11.28 4.94 -8.83
N GLU A 142 10.58 4.53 -7.78
CA GLU A 142 10.07 3.17 -7.62
C GLU A 142 9.02 2.82 -8.69
N ASN A 143 8.08 3.73 -8.95
CA ASN A 143 7.10 3.58 -10.01
C ASN A 143 7.77 3.45 -11.39
N ILE A 144 8.82 4.23 -11.68
CA ILE A 144 9.58 4.09 -12.94
C ILE A 144 10.24 2.71 -13.05
N LYS A 145 10.76 2.16 -11.95
CA LYS A 145 11.34 0.79 -11.96
C LYS A 145 10.27 -0.25 -12.26
N ILE A 146 9.09 -0.15 -11.64
CA ILE A 146 7.95 -1.03 -11.89
C ILE A 146 7.50 -0.91 -13.35
N ASP A 147 7.38 0.30 -13.88
CA ASP A 147 6.99 0.53 -15.28
C ASP A 147 7.99 -0.07 -16.26
N ARG A 148 9.30 0.08 -16.00
CA ARG A 148 10.35 -0.56 -16.82
C ARG A 148 10.28 -2.08 -16.74
N ALA A 149 10.05 -2.66 -15.56
CA ALA A 149 9.89 -4.10 -15.40
C ALA A 149 8.66 -4.60 -16.17
N ASN A 150 7.54 -3.89 -16.09
CA ASN A 150 6.32 -4.19 -16.83
C ASN A 150 6.53 -4.09 -18.35
N GLN A 151 7.25 -3.08 -18.83
CA GLN A 151 7.62 -2.95 -20.24
C GLN A 151 8.51 -4.11 -20.70
N LYS A 152 9.52 -4.51 -19.91
CA LYS A 152 10.38 -5.65 -20.23
C LYS A 152 9.57 -6.96 -20.28
N TYR A 153 8.67 -7.16 -19.33
CA TYR A 153 7.78 -8.31 -19.29
C TYR A 153 6.84 -8.33 -20.51
N ALA A 154 6.18 -7.21 -20.82
CA ALA A 154 5.33 -7.07 -22.00
C ALA A 154 6.08 -7.35 -23.31
N ARG A 155 7.33 -6.87 -23.45
CA ARG A 155 8.19 -7.19 -24.61
C ARG A 155 8.47 -8.68 -24.71
N LYS A 156 8.76 -9.36 -23.59
CA LYS A 156 8.97 -10.82 -23.55
C LYS A 156 7.70 -11.56 -23.99
N CYS A 157 6.54 -11.18 -23.45
CA CYS A 157 5.25 -11.75 -23.85
C CYS A 157 4.97 -11.53 -25.34
N GLY A 158 5.23 -10.34 -25.89
CA GLY A 158 5.00 -10.04 -27.31
C GLY A 158 5.96 -10.81 -28.24
N SER A 159 7.20 -11.05 -27.81
CA SER A 159 8.13 -11.91 -28.54
C SER A 159 7.65 -13.37 -28.57
N LEU A 160 7.16 -13.88 -27.44
CA LEU A 160 6.64 -15.24 -27.34
C LEU A 160 5.33 -15.41 -28.11
N ALA A 161 4.41 -14.44 -28.02
CA ALA A 161 3.16 -14.39 -28.78
C ALA A 161 3.42 -14.55 -30.28
N ARG A 162 4.36 -13.76 -30.83
CA ARG A 162 4.77 -13.87 -32.25
C ARG A 162 5.45 -15.19 -32.58
N LYS A 163 6.33 -15.69 -31.71
CA LYS A 163 7.04 -16.98 -31.91
C LYS A 163 6.05 -18.16 -31.94
N LEU A 164 5.04 -18.12 -31.08
CA LEU A 164 4.11 -19.24 -30.86
C LEU A 164 2.78 -19.09 -31.62
N GLY A 165 2.55 -17.96 -32.29
CA GLY A 165 1.29 -17.70 -33.01
C GLY A 165 0.08 -17.56 -32.08
N LEU A 166 0.27 -17.02 -30.87
CA LEU A 166 -0.79 -16.84 -29.87
C LEU A 166 -1.17 -15.36 -29.74
N ALA A 167 -2.44 -15.08 -29.43
CA ALA A 167 -2.88 -13.77 -28.96
C ALA A 167 -2.02 -13.27 -27.78
N PHE A 168 -1.64 -12.00 -27.84
CA PHE A 168 -0.77 -11.37 -26.84
C PHE A 168 -1.38 -11.38 -25.44
N GLU A 169 -2.70 -11.19 -25.36
CA GLU A 169 -3.51 -11.22 -24.15
C GLU A 169 -3.40 -12.57 -23.44
N ASN A 170 -3.42 -13.67 -24.19
CA ASN A 170 -3.28 -15.03 -23.65
C ASN A 170 -1.89 -15.25 -23.07
N VAL A 171 -0.85 -14.78 -23.76
CA VAL A 171 0.53 -14.86 -23.25
C VAL A 171 0.74 -13.99 -22.02
N LEU A 172 0.10 -12.82 -21.96
CA LEU A 172 0.12 -11.97 -20.76
C LEU A 172 -0.60 -12.62 -19.57
N ALA A 173 -1.74 -13.28 -19.82
CA ALA A 173 -2.58 -13.87 -18.78
C ALA A 173 -2.01 -15.18 -18.21
N ILE A 174 -1.50 -16.06 -19.07
CA ILE A 174 -0.85 -17.34 -18.67
C ILE A 174 0.57 -17.08 -18.15
N GLY A 175 1.26 -16.16 -18.79
CA GLY A 175 2.60 -15.72 -18.45
C GLY A 175 3.67 -16.15 -19.44
N ALA A 176 4.84 -15.52 -19.34
CA ALA A 176 5.98 -15.73 -20.24
C ALA A 176 6.78 -17.02 -19.92
N ASP A 177 6.06 -18.15 -19.84
CA ASP A 177 6.55 -19.51 -19.61
C ASP A 177 6.22 -20.37 -20.84
N GLU A 178 7.26 -20.77 -21.58
CA GLU A 178 7.08 -21.48 -22.84
C GLU A 178 6.42 -22.87 -22.66
N ALA A 179 6.61 -23.55 -21.53
CA ALA A 179 5.99 -24.85 -21.28
C ALA A 179 4.48 -24.72 -21.04
N LYS A 180 4.08 -23.76 -20.21
CA LYS A 180 2.65 -23.47 -19.97
C LYS A 180 1.94 -23.03 -21.24
N LEU A 181 2.58 -22.20 -22.06
CA LEU A 181 2.03 -21.75 -23.33
C LEU A 181 1.89 -22.88 -24.35
N LYS A 182 2.85 -23.80 -24.41
CA LYS A 182 2.73 -25.01 -25.26
C LYS A 182 1.58 -25.90 -24.83
N ASN A 183 1.39 -26.12 -23.53
CA ASN A 183 0.25 -26.88 -23.01
C ASN A 183 -1.08 -26.20 -23.37
N PHE A 184 -1.14 -24.87 -23.29
CA PHE A 184 -2.32 -24.11 -23.72
C PHE A 184 -2.60 -24.31 -25.21
N ILE A 185 -1.60 -24.16 -26.09
CA ILE A 185 -1.74 -24.39 -27.55
C ILE A 185 -2.27 -25.79 -27.85
N LEU A 186 -1.68 -26.82 -27.23
CA LEU A 186 -2.12 -28.20 -27.41
C LEU A 186 -3.57 -28.38 -26.99
N SER A 187 -3.95 -27.86 -25.82
CA SER A 187 -5.32 -27.94 -25.34
C SER A 187 -6.33 -27.15 -26.19
N LEU A 188 -5.92 -26.04 -26.81
CA LEU A 188 -6.76 -25.30 -27.76
C LEU A 188 -6.98 -26.10 -29.05
N ALA A 189 -5.96 -26.78 -29.55
CA ALA A 189 -6.10 -27.64 -30.72
C ALA A 189 -7.06 -28.81 -30.45
N GLU A 190 -6.92 -29.48 -29.30
CA GLU A 190 -7.83 -30.54 -28.86
C GLU A 190 -9.27 -30.03 -28.67
N ALA A 191 -9.43 -28.86 -28.05
CA ALA A 191 -10.74 -28.21 -27.88
C ALA A 191 -11.39 -27.90 -29.23
N ARG A 192 -10.61 -27.51 -30.24
CA ARG A 192 -11.12 -27.23 -31.59
C ARG A 192 -11.63 -28.49 -32.28
N GLU A 193 -10.94 -29.63 -32.13
CA GLU A 193 -11.44 -30.90 -32.66
C GLU A 193 -12.73 -31.33 -31.94
N ARG A 194 -12.79 -31.21 -30.60
CA ARG A 194 -14.01 -31.48 -29.84
C ARG A 194 -15.18 -30.62 -30.31
N LEU A 195 -14.95 -29.33 -30.57
CA LEU A 195 -15.99 -28.43 -31.07
C LEU A 195 -16.54 -28.85 -32.44
N LYS A 196 -15.74 -29.49 -33.31
CA LYS A 196 -16.22 -30.00 -34.61
C LYS A 196 -17.11 -31.23 -34.48
N GLU A 197 -16.89 -32.04 -33.44
CA GLU A 197 -17.67 -33.24 -33.16
C GLU A 197 -18.99 -32.93 -32.43
N MET A 198 -19.12 -31.73 -31.86
CA MET A 198 -20.32 -31.28 -31.17
C MET A 198 -21.44 -30.90 -32.15
N ASP A 199 -22.69 -31.08 -31.71
CA ASP A 199 -23.84 -30.56 -32.45
C ASP A 199 -23.83 -29.02 -32.47
N ALA A 200 -24.48 -28.45 -33.48
CA ALA A 200 -24.46 -27.01 -33.74
C ALA A 200 -25.01 -26.17 -32.57
N GLN A 201 -26.00 -26.70 -31.82
CA GLN A 201 -26.57 -25.99 -30.68
C GLN A 201 -25.56 -25.94 -29.54
N SER A 202 -24.99 -27.09 -29.16
CA SER A 202 -23.99 -27.16 -28.10
C SER A 202 -22.74 -26.33 -28.42
N ALA A 203 -22.28 -26.31 -29.67
CA ALA A 203 -21.15 -25.48 -30.10
C ALA A 203 -21.46 -23.97 -29.99
N ALA A 204 -22.67 -23.55 -30.36
CA ALA A 204 -23.12 -22.16 -30.24
C ALA A 204 -23.23 -21.71 -28.77
N GLU A 205 -23.72 -22.58 -27.89
CA GLU A 205 -23.78 -22.32 -26.45
C GLU A 205 -22.38 -22.12 -25.86
N ILE A 206 -21.41 -22.98 -26.21
CA ILE A 206 -20.02 -22.86 -25.75
C ILE A 206 -19.38 -21.56 -26.25
N LYS A 207 -19.63 -21.19 -27.51
CA LYS A 207 -19.18 -19.91 -28.06
C LYS A 207 -19.73 -18.73 -27.26
N HIS A 208 -21.02 -18.76 -26.92
CA HIS A 208 -21.63 -17.72 -26.10
C HIS A 208 -21.04 -17.65 -24.68
N GLU A 209 -20.77 -18.80 -24.06
CA GLU A 209 -20.17 -18.87 -22.73
C GLU A 209 -18.73 -18.34 -22.70
N LEU A 210 -17.93 -18.63 -23.74
CA LEU A 210 -16.54 -18.16 -23.83
C LEU A 210 -16.41 -16.70 -24.26
N LEU A 211 -17.33 -16.15 -25.04
CA LEU A 211 -17.18 -14.80 -25.59
C LEU A 211 -18.03 -13.75 -24.87
N SER A 212 -19.15 -14.12 -24.25
CA SER A 212 -20.15 -13.17 -23.78
C SER A 212 -20.53 -13.31 -22.30
N CYS A 213 -20.11 -14.39 -21.62
CA CYS A 213 -20.50 -14.63 -20.24
C CYS A 213 -19.43 -14.23 -19.21
N GLY A 214 -19.86 -14.12 -17.94
CA GLY A 214 -18.98 -13.86 -16.81
C GLY A 214 -18.10 -15.05 -16.39
N ARG A 215 -17.21 -14.80 -15.43
CA ARG A 215 -16.10 -15.70 -15.04
C ARG A 215 -16.52 -17.15 -14.81
N ALA A 216 -17.59 -17.39 -14.04
CA ALA A 216 -18.01 -18.73 -13.66
C ALA A 216 -18.43 -19.58 -14.86
N ARG A 217 -19.25 -19.02 -15.75
CA ARG A 217 -19.71 -19.71 -16.96
C ARG A 217 -18.57 -19.90 -17.96
N LYS A 218 -17.72 -18.89 -18.14
CA LYS A 218 -16.52 -19.02 -18.96
C LYS A 218 -15.59 -20.12 -18.46
N LYS A 219 -15.39 -20.24 -17.14
CA LYS A 219 -14.59 -21.31 -16.54
C LYS A 219 -15.21 -22.69 -16.79
N ALA A 220 -16.53 -22.83 -16.62
CA ALA A 220 -17.22 -24.09 -16.91
C ALA A 220 -17.05 -24.52 -18.38
N ALA A 221 -17.15 -23.58 -19.34
CA ALA A 221 -16.91 -23.86 -20.75
C ALA A 221 -15.46 -24.26 -21.05
N ILE A 222 -14.48 -23.57 -20.45
CA ILE A 222 -13.05 -23.93 -20.52
C ILE A 222 -12.82 -25.36 -20.03
N ASP A 223 -13.41 -25.71 -18.88
CA ASP A 223 -13.25 -27.04 -18.26
C ASP A 223 -13.94 -28.12 -19.11
N LYS A 224 -15.13 -27.85 -19.64
CA LYS A 224 -15.85 -28.75 -20.54
C LYS A 224 -15.07 -29.03 -21.82
N LEU A 225 -14.38 -28.03 -22.37
CA LEU A 225 -13.51 -28.19 -23.53
C LEU A 225 -12.13 -28.79 -23.19
N GLY A 226 -11.76 -28.85 -21.90
CA GLY A 226 -10.46 -29.34 -21.46
C GLY A 226 -9.30 -28.38 -21.74
N ILE A 227 -9.56 -27.06 -21.84
CA ILE A 227 -8.53 -26.07 -22.16
C ILE A 227 -7.66 -25.79 -20.93
N TYR A 228 -6.35 -25.95 -21.09
CA TYR A 228 -5.36 -25.70 -20.05
C TYR A 228 -5.05 -24.21 -19.90
N ILE A 229 -5.46 -23.58 -18.79
CA ILE A 229 -5.23 -22.15 -18.56
C ILE A 229 -4.21 -21.84 -17.45
N ALA A 230 -3.51 -22.86 -16.94
CA ALA A 230 -2.70 -22.75 -15.72
C ALA A 230 -3.48 -22.06 -14.58
N ASP A 231 -2.94 -20.97 -14.02
CA ASP A 231 -3.57 -20.15 -12.97
C ASP A 231 -4.18 -18.84 -13.53
N ALA A 232 -4.34 -18.73 -14.86
CA ALA A 232 -4.84 -17.52 -15.49
C ALA A 232 -6.30 -17.26 -15.12
N ASP A 233 -6.67 -15.99 -14.95
CA ASP A 233 -8.07 -15.59 -14.81
C ASP A 233 -8.80 -15.81 -16.14
N PRO A 234 -9.88 -16.62 -16.20
CA PRO A 234 -10.65 -16.85 -17.43
C PRO A 234 -11.04 -15.57 -18.15
N ASN A 235 -11.35 -14.50 -17.41
CA ASN A 235 -11.78 -13.23 -18.00
C ASN A 235 -10.64 -12.45 -18.70
N ARG A 236 -9.39 -12.88 -18.54
CA ARG A 236 -8.23 -12.25 -19.19
C ARG A 236 -7.74 -13.01 -20.42
N LEU A 237 -8.40 -14.12 -20.77
CA LEU A 237 -8.09 -14.91 -21.95
C LEU A 237 -9.04 -14.54 -23.10
N SER A 238 -8.47 -14.46 -24.30
CA SER A 238 -9.21 -14.44 -25.56
C SER A 238 -9.29 -15.87 -26.12
N PHE A 239 -10.46 -16.20 -26.65
CA PHE A 239 -10.77 -17.49 -27.27
C PHE A 239 -11.21 -17.31 -28.72
N ASP A 240 -10.98 -16.15 -29.31
CA ASP A 240 -11.43 -15.83 -30.67
C ASP A 240 -10.84 -16.82 -31.68
N GLU A 241 -9.58 -17.22 -31.48
CA GLU A 241 -8.84 -18.18 -32.30
C GLU A 241 -9.47 -19.60 -32.35
N LEU A 242 -10.35 -19.96 -31.40
CA LEU A 242 -11.04 -21.25 -31.42
C LEU A 242 -12.15 -21.33 -32.47
N PHE A 243 -12.69 -20.20 -32.89
CA PHE A 243 -13.89 -20.11 -33.74
C PHE A 243 -13.63 -19.55 -35.14
N VAL A 244 -12.36 -19.41 -35.51
CA VAL A 244 -11.90 -19.09 -36.87
C VAL A 244 -11.93 -20.34 -37.74
#